data_AF-A0A952SVK9-F1
#
_entry.id   AF-A0A952SVK9-F1
#
_cell.length_a   1.000
_cell.length_b   1.000
_cell.length_c   1.000
_cell.angle_alpha   90.00
_cell.angle_beta   90.00
_cell.angle_gamma   90.00
#
_symmetry.space_group_name_H-M   'P 1'
#
loop_
_entity.id
_entity.type
_entity.pdbx_description
1 polymer ?
#
loop_
_entity_poly.entity_id
_entity_poly.type
_entity_poly.pdbx_seq_one_letter_code
_entity_poly.pdbx_strand_id
1 'polypeptide(L)'
;MSNLCLKVKEIVTHRTIRRSWLRCLALLCCGAVVSACGSEGGVKEPTGAAPESTSSAVHLTAGEVQTIIAQAATHAQAVGLPVTIAVVDHEGTVLGQFRMTGASTTATVRGGGSGGLEGQAVPSELAAISKAGTAAFFSTQGNAFSTRSASFIVQQHFPPQVNPSPAGPLFGVQFSQLRCSDVSRTNHPANAANLPLGLSGDLGGLPLYKNGTAVGGIGVEGDGFYAADLDPSDFDQSSEEIIAAAGTFGFSAPRNIRGDKILIDGITIPFSNAESPANLNSVSYGSLAGTEIQAPTPSPPTGFTPTTIGGVNGTIDPAITIIPSPDPGGLTVPEVTQVLAQAAVQANRTRAAIRNPIGTPARVSITVVDTAGRILGIFRTTDAPLFGFDVSAQKARSANFFTRTDAAARLTSAGMGAYVTALANEGLTLNGSTAFSDRAIGFMSQPIYPPGASSSFVFGPLSKPLGQWSIFNTGLQFDALNIPNVLSATSPCSSVAGLQNGLQIFPGSVPLFRAGVHVGAIGVSGDGVDQDDIIAAMGSAGFEAPAGLRSDSRTVRGVRLPYVVFPRNPNLF
;
A
#
# COMPACT_ATOMS: atom_id res chain seq x y z
N MET A 1 58.86 -0.79 23.80
CA MET A 1 58.23 -0.56 25.11
C MET A 1 56.82 -1.12 24.99
N SER A 2 56.61 -2.42 25.27
CA SER A 2 56.19 -3.00 26.58
C SER A 2 54.75 -2.60 26.97
N ASN A 3 53.78 -3.45 27.36
CA ASN A 3 53.63 -4.92 27.56
C ASN A 3 52.10 -5.23 27.47
N LEU A 4 51.55 -6.46 27.41
CA LEU A 4 52.07 -7.84 27.52
C LEU A 4 51.26 -8.83 26.62
N CYS A 5 51.74 -10.07 26.56
CA CYS A 5 51.19 -11.32 26.02
C CYS A 5 50.30 -12.09 27.03
N LEU A 6 49.43 -13.02 26.59
CA LEU A 6 49.42 -14.43 27.06
C LEU A 6 48.28 -15.32 26.47
N LYS A 7 48.67 -16.37 25.73
CA LYS A 7 48.18 -17.75 25.93
C LYS A 7 49.19 -18.74 25.32
N VAL A 8 49.61 -19.73 26.10
CA VAL A 8 50.75 -20.62 25.80
C VAL A 8 50.28 -22.04 25.46
N LYS A 9 51.12 -22.74 24.69
CA LYS A 9 50.96 -24.06 24.10
C LYS A 9 51.20 -25.24 25.08
N GLU A 10 50.65 -26.39 24.68
CA GLU A 10 51.19 -27.76 24.76
C GLU A 10 51.80 -28.31 26.07
N ILE A 11 51.26 -29.46 26.50
CA ILE A 11 52.04 -30.55 27.10
C ILE A 11 51.66 -31.85 26.37
N VAL A 12 52.67 -32.60 25.91
CA VAL A 12 52.54 -33.98 25.39
C VAL A 12 53.57 -34.85 26.11
N THR A 13 53.16 -36.01 26.63
CA THR A 13 54.08 -37.10 26.99
C THR A 13 53.50 -38.46 26.62
N HIS A 14 54.39 -39.39 26.26
CA HIS A 14 54.12 -40.68 25.63
C HIS A 14 53.43 -41.73 26.53
N ARG A 15 52.69 -42.69 25.94
CA ARG A 15 53.13 -44.12 25.82
C ARG A 15 52.16 -45.09 25.09
N THR A 16 52.78 -46.04 24.36
CA THR A 16 52.33 -47.42 24.00
C THR A 16 51.11 -47.72 23.09
N ILE A 17 51.40 -47.90 21.79
CA ILE A 17 51.24 -49.13 20.95
C ILE A 17 50.03 -50.09 21.22
N ARG A 18 49.09 -50.19 20.24
CA ARG A 18 48.62 -51.40 19.45
C ARG A 18 47.32 -51.03 18.68
N ARG A 19 47.20 -51.24 17.36
CA ARG A 19 46.59 -52.42 16.68
C ARG A 19 45.32 -52.96 17.41
N SER A 20 44.15 -53.21 16.82
CA SER A 20 43.74 -53.29 15.40
C SER A 20 42.23 -53.64 15.26
N TRP A 21 41.58 -53.24 14.14
CA TRP A 21 40.52 -53.99 13.39
C TRP A 21 39.01 -53.89 13.74
N LEU A 22 38.21 -54.53 12.87
CA LEU A 22 36.83 -54.25 12.44
C LEU A 22 35.71 -55.11 13.10
N ARG A 23 34.49 -54.53 13.14
CA ARG A 23 33.14 -55.11 12.86
C ARG A 23 32.37 -56.01 13.87
N CYS A 24 31.05 -55.73 13.90
CA CYS A 24 29.87 -56.62 13.97
C CYS A 24 29.15 -56.96 15.30
N LEU A 25 27.83 -56.64 15.31
CA LEU A 25 26.67 -57.26 16.01
C LEU A 25 26.68 -57.36 17.57
N ALA A 26 25.56 -57.45 18.30
CA ALA A 26 24.15 -57.04 18.10
C ALA A 26 23.35 -57.28 19.41
N LEU A 27 22.24 -56.53 19.61
CA LEU A 27 21.14 -56.70 20.59
C LEU A 27 21.46 -56.91 22.10
N LEU A 28 20.89 -56.05 22.96
CA LEU A 28 19.60 -56.37 23.62
C LEU A 28 18.86 -55.11 24.10
N CYS A 29 17.55 -55.24 24.35
CA CYS A 29 16.63 -54.13 24.58
C CYS A 29 16.58 -53.63 26.02
N CYS A 30 16.32 -52.32 26.20
CA CYS A 30 15.27 -51.89 27.13
C CYS A 30 14.70 -50.53 26.66
N GLY A 31 13.38 -50.43 26.51
CA GLY A 31 12.72 -49.23 26.01
C GLY A 31 12.27 -48.31 27.13
N ALA A 32 12.41 -47.00 26.94
CA ALA A 32 11.72 -45.98 27.72
C ALA A 32 10.94 -45.08 26.76
N VAL A 33 9.64 -45.32 26.65
CA VAL A 33 8.72 -44.47 25.90
C VAL A 33 8.46 -43.21 26.73
N VAL A 34 8.99 -42.06 26.31
CA VAL A 34 8.53 -40.77 26.83
C VAL A 34 7.32 -40.36 26.00
N SER A 35 6.13 -40.66 26.54
CA SER A 35 4.86 -40.27 25.95
C SER A 35 4.64 -38.77 26.15
N ALA A 36 4.89 -37.98 25.11
CA ALA A 36 4.43 -36.59 25.05
C ALA A 36 2.95 -36.56 24.65
N CYS A 37 2.06 -36.81 25.61
CA CYS A 37 0.65 -36.43 25.46
C CYS A 37 0.54 -34.91 25.46
N GLY A 38 0.04 -34.35 24.37
CA GLY A 38 -0.03 -32.91 24.13
C GLY A 38 -0.73 -32.60 22.82
N SER A 39 -1.88 -33.23 22.59
CA SER A 39 -2.71 -32.99 21.41
C SER A 39 -3.49 -31.68 21.59
N GLU A 40 -2.83 -30.55 21.35
CA GLU A 40 -3.54 -29.29 21.14
C GLU A 40 -4.23 -29.32 19.78
N GLY A 41 -5.55 -29.41 19.79
CA GLY A 41 -6.41 -29.32 18.59
C GLY A 41 -6.54 -27.90 18.04
N GLY A 42 -5.47 -27.11 18.10
CA GLY A 42 -5.42 -25.77 17.54
C GLY A 42 -5.35 -25.82 16.01
N VAL A 43 -5.97 -24.84 15.34
CA VAL A 43 -5.85 -24.69 13.89
C VAL A 43 -4.38 -24.38 13.57
N LYS A 44 -3.73 -25.24 12.79
CA LYS A 44 -2.36 -24.99 12.33
C LYS A 44 -2.35 -23.79 11.39
N GLU A 45 -1.79 -22.67 11.84
CA GLU A 45 -1.51 -21.52 10.96
C GLU A 45 -0.66 -21.97 9.75
N PRO A 46 -0.89 -21.39 8.56
CA PRO A 46 -0.12 -21.72 7.37
C PRO A 46 1.36 -21.37 7.56
N THR A 47 2.24 -22.35 7.34
CA THR A 47 3.70 -22.24 7.55
C THR A 47 4.43 -21.38 6.52
N GLY A 48 3.71 -20.83 5.54
CA GLY A 48 4.21 -19.92 4.52
C GLY A 48 3.09 -19.43 3.60
N ALA A 49 3.42 -18.47 2.74
CA ALA A 49 2.53 -18.00 1.69
C ALA A 49 2.42 -19.02 0.52
N ALA A 50 1.32 -18.94 -0.22
CA ALA A 50 1.10 -19.72 -1.43
C ALA A 50 1.92 -19.15 -2.62
N PRO A 51 2.06 -19.88 -3.74
CA PRO A 51 2.67 -19.34 -4.95
C PRO A 51 1.86 -18.15 -5.52
N GLU A 52 2.54 -17.11 -6.02
CA GLU A 52 1.94 -15.88 -6.60
C GLU A 52 0.80 -16.14 -7.63
N SER A 53 0.82 -17.30 -8.29
CA SER A 53 -0.19 -17.72 -9.27
C SER A 53 -1.53 -18.17 -8.69
N THR A 54 -1.68 -18.30 -7.36
CA THR A 54 -2.95 -18.74 -6.74
C THR A 54 -3.90 -17.60 -6.38
N SER A 55 -3.44 -16.35 -6.40
CA SER A 55 -4.18 -15.13 -6.02
C SER A 55 -5.60 -15.01 -6.59
N SER A 56 -5.84 -15.44 -7.84
CA SER A 56 -7.13 -15.31 -8.52
C SER A 56 -8.02 -16.56 -8.48
N ALA A 57 -7.61 -17.63 -7.79
CA ALA A 57 -8.30 -18.92 -7.80
C ALA A 57 -8.85 -19.35 -6.42
N VAL A 58 -8.49 -18.65 -5.35
CA VAL A 58 -8.91 -18.96 -3.98
C VAL A 58 -9.81 -17.83 -3.47
N HIS A 59 -11.02 -18.17 -3.04
CA HIS A 59 -12.06 -17.22 -2.67
C HIS A 59 -12.70 -17.56 -1.32
N LEU A 60 -13.35 -16.57 -0.72
CA LEU A 60 -14.22 -16.74 0.45
C LEU A 60 -15.61 -17.19 0.00
N THR A 61 -16.17 -18.16 0.70
CA THR A 61 -17.58 -18.55 0.58
C THR A 61 -18.45 -17.76 1.57
N ALA A 62 -19.76 -17.66 1.30
CA ALA A 62 -20.70 -17.01 2.22
C ALA A 62 -20.64 -17.58 3.65
N GLY A 63 -20.43 -18.89 3.80
CA GLY A 63 -20.29 -19.54 5.11
C GLY A 63 -19.00 -19.14 5.85
N GLU A 64 -17.89 -18.95 5.12
CA GLU A 64 -16.64 -18.43 5.71
C GLU A 64 -16.79 -16.96 6.13
N VAL A 65 -17.50 -16.15 5.33
CA VAL A 65 -17.84 -14.76 5.70
C VAL A 65 -18.73 -14.69 6.94
N GLN A 66 -19.73 -15.57 7.05
CA GLN A 66 -20.52 -15.74 8.28
C GLN A 66 -19.64 -16.10 9.48
N THR A 67 -18.69 -17.01 9.32
CA THR A 67 -17.74 -17.41 10.36
C THR A 67 -16.87 -16.24 10.82
N ILE A 68 -16.24 -15.50 9.90
CA ILE A 68 -15.38 -14.35 10.18
C ILE A 68 -16.15 -13.26 10.98
N ILE A 69 -17.36 -12.91 10.54
CA ILE A 69 -18.20 -11.92 11.24
C ILE A 69 -18.61 -12.43 12.63
N ALA A 70 -19.01 -13.70 12.74
CA ALA A 70 -19.42 -14.31 13.99
C ALA A 70 -18.30 -14.41 15.03
N GLN A 71 -17.07 -14.71 14.59
CA GLN A 71 -15.87 -14.73 15.43
C GLN A 71 -15.58 -13.34 16.00
N ALA A 72 -15.53 -12.30 15.15
CA ALA A 72 -15.33 -10.92 15.58
C ALA A 72 -16.45 -10.45 16.52
N ALA A 73 -17.72 -10.64 16.14
CA ALA A 73 -18.87 -10.24 16.97
C ALA A 73 -18.92 -10.97 18.33
N THR A 74 -18.50 -12.23 18.40
CA THR A 74 -18.37 -12.95 19.68
C THR A 74 -17.30 -12.31 20.57
N HIS A 75 -16.15 -11.93 20.00
CA HIS A 75 -15.09 -11.31 20.77
C HIS A 75 -15.45 -9.88 21.21
N ALA A 76 -16.12 -9.12 20.35
CA ALA A 76 -16.69 -7.81 20.64
C ALA A 76 -17.65 -7.82 21.85
N GLN A 77 -18.51 -8.84 21.94
CA GLN A 77 -19.35 -9.08 23.14
C GLN A 77 -18.50 -9.36 24.39
N ALA A 78 -17.44 -10.16 24.27
CA ALA A 78 -16.57 -10.51 25.39
C ALA A 78 -15.77 -9.31 25.95
N VAL A 79 -15.36 -8.37 25.09
CA VAL A 79 -14.68 -7.13 25.52
C VAL A 79 -15.65 -5.98 25.84
N GLY A 80 -16.95 -6.18 25.66
CA GLY A 80 -17.98 -5.19 25.99
C GLY A 80 -18.08 -4.00 25.04
N LEU A 81 -17.53 -4.11 23.82
CA LEU A 81 -17.56 -3.05 22.79
C LEU A 81 -18.40 -3.49 21.59
N PRO A 82 -19.66 -3.02 21.44
CA PRO A 82 -20.44 -3.25 20.23
C PRO A 82 -19.82 -2.54 19.02
N VAL A 83 -19.60 -3.28 17.93
CA VAL A 83 -18.92 -2.79 16.71
C VAL A 83 -19.76 -2.96 15.43
N THR A 84 -19.37 -2.24 14.39
CA THR A 84 -19.64 -2.53 12.99
C THR A 84 -18.47 -3.32 12.40
N ILE A 85 -18.78 -4.44 11.76
CA ILE A 85 -17.81 -5.36 11.15
C ILE A 85 -18.08 -5.42 9.64
N ALA A 86 -17.04 -5.25 8.83
CA ALA A 86 -17.09 -5.46 7.39
C ALA A 86 -16.07 -6.54 6.97
N VAL A 87 -16.48 -7.38 6.01
CA VAL A 87 -15.59 -8.33 5.32
C VAL A 87 -15.62 -8.02 3.84
N VAL A 88 -14.45 -7.89 3.23
CA VAL A 88 -14.28 -7.69 1.78
C VAL A 88 -13.44 -8.82 1.18
N ASP A 89 -13.62 -9.08 -0.11
CA ASP A 89 -12.68 -9.94 -0.86
C ASP A 89 -11.36 -9.20 -1.17
N HIS A 90 -10.41 -9.91 -1.80
CA HIS A 90 -9.11 -9.36 -2.18
C HIS A 90 -9.22 -8.20 -3.20
N GLU A 91 -10.36 -8.06 -3.89
CA GLU A 91 -10.61 -7.00 -4.86
C GLU A 91 -11.51 -5.86 -4.35
N GLY A 92 -11.96 -5.93 -3.09
CA GLY A 92 -12.69 -4.88 -2.39
C GLY A 92 -14.21 -4.98 -2.49
N THR A 93 -14.75 -6.05 -3.09
CA THR A 93 -16.18 -6.33 -2.99
C THR A 93 -16.52 -6.57 -1.53
N VAL A 94 -17.43 -5.79 -0.97
CA VAL A 94 -18.01 -6.07 0.35
C VAL A 94 -18.77 -7.39 0.24
N LEU A 95 -18.37 -8.39 1.02
CA LEU A 95 -18.98 -9.71 1.03
C LEU A 95 -20.04 -9.85 2.13
N GLY A 96 -19.88 -9.10 3.22
CA GLY A 96 -20.83 -9.06 4.32
C GLY A 96 -20.52 -7.92 5.27
N GLN A 97 -21.56 -7.35 5.87
CA GLN A 97 -21.44 -6.27 6.84
C GLN A 97 -22.51 -6.39 7.93
N PHE A 98 -22.08 -6.33 9.18
CA PHE A 98 -22.94 -6.49 10.35
C PHE A 98 -22.65 -5.41 11.39
N ARG A 99 -23.69 -4.73 11.87
CA ARG A 99 -23.60 -3.73 12.95
C ARG A 99 -24.26 -4.29 14.21
N MET A 100 -23.49 -4.49 15.27
CA MET A 100 -24.00 -5.02 16.53
C MET A 100 -25.02 -4.07 17.19
N THR A 101 -25.94 -4.62 17.97
CA THR A 101 -26.87 -3.82 18.78
C THR A 101 -26.08 -2.93 19.75
N GLY A 102 -26.30 -1.61 19.66
CA GLY A 102 -25.62 -0.61 20.48
C GLY A 102 -24.28 -0.10 19.94
N ALA A 103 -23.83 -0.56 18.76
CA ALA A 103 -22.64 -0.03 18.11
C ALA A 103 -22.87 1.43 17.65
N SER A 104 -21.81 2.24 17.62
CA SER A 104 -21.87 3.56 17.00
C SER A 104 -22.27 3.46 15.53
N THR A 105 -23.05 4.43 15.07
CA THR A 105 -23.40 4.58 13.65
C THR A 105 -22.51 5.59 12.93
N THR A 106 -21.66 6.31 13.67
CA THR A 106 -20.74 7.31 13.12
C THR A 106 -19.36 7.24 13.78
N ALA A 107 -18.33 7.41 12.96
CA ALA A 107 -16.96 7.66 13.38
C ALA A 107 -16.59 9.14 13.12
N THR A 108 -15.82 9.76 14.01
CA THR A 108 -15.31 11.13 13.83
C THR A 108 -13.89 11.09 13.30
N VAL A 109 -13.63 11.74 12.17
CA VAL A 109 -12.31 11.77 11.53
C VAL A 109 -11.29 12.52 12.40
N ARG A 110 -10.14 11.88 12.69
CA ARG A 110 -9.07 12.43 13.54
C ARG A 110 -7.67 12.01 13.04
N GLY A 111 -7.07 12.79 12.16
CA GLY A 111 -5.72 12.56 11.62
C GLY A 111 -4.60 13.33 12.34
N GLY A 112 -4.91 14.11 13.39
CA GLY A 112 -3.93 14.82 14.21
C GLY A 112 -3.62 16.26 13.78
N GLY A 113 -4.39 16.84 12.86
CA GLY A 113 -4.22 18.22 12.38
C GLY A 113 -5.50 19.05 12.47
N SER A 114 -5.71 19.96 11.51
CA SER A 114 -6.92 20.78 11.44
C SER A 114 -7.26 21.20 10.00
N GLY A 115 -8.55 21.28 9.67
CA GLY A 115 -9.02 21.45 8.30
C GLY A 115 -9.09 20.12 7.55
N GLY A 116 -9.26 20.17 6.22
CA GLY A 116 -9.50 18.96 5.43
C GLY A 116 -10.76 18.21 5.88
N LEU A 117 -10.63 16.91 6.19
CA LEU A 117 -11.71 16.12 6.78
C LEU A 117 -11.70 16.06 8.32
N GLU A 118 -10.78 16.76 9.01
CA GLU A 118 -10.70 16.71 10.48
C GLU A 118 -12.01 17.12 11.16
N GLY A 119 -12.45 16.32 12.13
CA GLY A 119 -13.70 16.53 12.87
C GLY A 119 -14.98 16.24 12.10
N GLN A 120 -14.92 15.79 10.84
CA GLN A 120 -16.12 15.35 10.11
C GLN A 120 -16.63 14.02 10.65
N ALA A 121 -17.95 13.85 10.69
CA ALA A 121 -18.59 12.58 11.01
C ALA A 121 -18.82 11.76 9.73
N VAL A 122 -18.37 10.50 9.74
CA VAL A 122 -18.57 9.53 8.65
C VAL A 122 -19.35 8.32 9.18
N PRO A 123 -20.15 7.61 8.37
CA PRO A 123 -20.84 6.40 8.83
C PRO A 123 -19.84 5.30 9.22
N SER A 124 -20.05 4.64 10.36
CA SER A 124 -19.18 3.57 10.86
C SER A 124 -19.09 2.39 9.88
N GLU A 125 -20.12 2.17 9.07
CA GLU A 125 -20.12 1.21 7.96
C GLU A 125 -19.05 1.51 6.91
N LEU A 126 -18.82 2.79 6.59
CA LEU A 126 -17.82 3.19 5.59
C LEU A 126 -16.40 3.15 6.16
N ALA A 127 -16.24 3.45 7.45
CA ALA A 127 -14.99 3.25 8.19
C ALA A 127 -14.59 1.76 8.20
N ALA A 128 -15.49 0.87 8.61
CA ALA A 128 -15.24 -0.57 8.62
C ALA A 128 -14.87 -1.13 7.23
N ILE A 129 -15.55 -0.71 6.16
CA ILE A 129 -15.20 -1.12 4.78
C ILE A 129 -13.79 -0.62 4.39
N SER A 130 -13.45 0.63 4.75
CA SER A 130 -12.15 1.22 4.42
C SER A 130 -11.01 0.54 5.21
N LYS A 131 -11.24 0.22 6.48
CA LYS A 131 -10.33 -0.60 7.32
C LYS A 131 -10.10 -1.99 6.69
N ALA A 132 -11.19 -2.67 6.31
CA ALA A 132 -11.13 -4.01 5.70
C ALA A 132 -10.37 -4.02 4.36
N GLY A 133 -10.75 -3.12 3.46
CA GLY A 133 -10.17 -3.03 2.11
C GLY A 133 -8.73 -2.56 2.11
N THR A 134 -8.31 -1.75 3.09
CA THR A 134 -6.89 -1.38 3.24
C THR A 134 -6.01 -2.61 3.44
N ALA A 135 -6.37 -3.47 4.38
CA ALA A 135 -5.61 -4.68 4.64
C ALA A 135 -5.64 -5.64 3.44
N ALA A 136 -6.78 -5.76 2.76
CA ALA A 136 -6.94 -6.56 1.54
C ALA A 136 -6.08 -6.05 0.38
N PHE A 137 -6.00 -4.73 0.18
CA PHE A 137 -5.37 -4.10 -0.99
C PHE A 137 -3.85 -4.01 -0.90
N PHE A 138 -3.31 -3.90 0.33
CA PHE A 138 -1.87 -3.92 0.56
C PHE A 138 -1.28 -5.34 0.59
N SER A 139 -2.08 -6.37 0.87
CA SER A 139 -1.62 -7.75 1.07
C SER A 139 -1.50 -8.55 -0.25
N THR A 140 -0.55 -9.48 -0.29
CA THR A 140 -0.17 -10.31 -1.45
C THR A 140 0.32 -11.69 -0.99
N GLN A 141 0.94 -12.50 -1.86
CA GLN A 141 1.68 -13.69 -1.44
C GLN A 141 3.13 -13.37 -1.00
N GLY A 142 3.65 -12.18 -1.31
CA GLY A 142 4.95 -11.72 -0.82
C GLY A 142 4.91 -10.93 0.49
N ASN A 143 3.77 -10.32 0.85
CA ASN A 143 3.67 -9.40 1.98
C ASN A 143 2.25 -9.33 2.56
N ALA A 144 2.12 -9.11 3.87
CA ALA A 144 0.85 -8.90 4.55
C ALA A 144 0.94 -7.65 5.43
N PHE A 145 0.05 -6.69 5.18
CA PHE A 145 -0.01 -5.43 5.90
C PHE A 145 -1.43 -5.19 6.43
N SER A 146 -1.50 -4.57 7.59
CA SER A 146 -2.73 -4.15 8.26
C SER A 146 -2.97 -2.65 8.06
N THR A 147 -4.04 -2.12 8.66
CA THR A 147 -4.18 -0.68 8.83
C THR A 147 -3.16 -0.07 9.80
N ARG A 148 -2.61 -0.83 10.77
CA ARG A 148 -1.46 -0.36 11.59
C ARG A 148 -0.19 -0.19 10.76
N SER A 149 0.08 -1.14 9.85
CA SER A 149 1.16 -1.02 8.88
C SER A 149 0.99 0.21 8.00
N ALA A 150 -0.24 0.46 7.52
CA ALA A 150 -0.58 1.64 6.74
C ALA A 150 -0.41 2.93 7.58
N SER A 151 -0.92 2.96 8.81
CA SER A 151 -0.78 4.09 9.74
C SER A 151 0.66 4.53 9.91
N PHE A 152 1.58 3.58 10.08
CA PHE A 152 2.99 3.85 10.33
C PHE A 152 3.71 4.51 9.14
N ILE A 153 3.35 4.16 7.90
CA ILE A 153 4.05 4.59 6.68
C ILE A 153 3.46 5.86 6.02
N VAL A 154 2.43 6.45 6.62
CA VAL A 154 1.72 7.63 6.08
C VAL A 154 1.81 8.90 6.94
N GLN A 155 2.46 8.82 8.10
CA GLN A 155 2.58 9.92 9.06
C GLN A 155 3.40 11.11 8.53
N GLN A 156 3.29 12.26 9.23
CA GLN A 156 4.15 13.45 9.04
C GLN A 156 5.64 13.21 9.31
N HIS A 157 5.97 12.09 9.97
CA HIS A 157 7.31 11.70 10.40
C HIS A 157 7.52 10.20 10.17
N PHE A 158 8.74 9.80 9.81
CA PHE A 158 9.11 8.40 9.60
C PHE A 158 10.50 8.08 10.20
N PRO A 159 10.58 7.23 11.25
CA PRO A 159 9.45 6.68 12.00
C PRO A 159 8.56 7.77 12.63
N PRO A 160 7.30 7.46 12.96
CA PRO A 160 6.44 8.37 13.71
C PRO A 160 7.13 8.83 15.00
N GLN A 161 6.81 10.05 15.45
CA GLN A 161 7.44 10.78 16.56
C GLN A 161 8.94 11.12 16.43
N VAL A 162 9.69 10.58 15.47
CA VAL A 162 11.10 10.95 15.28
C VAL A 162 11.18 12.33 14.60
N ASN A 163 11.58 13.36 15.35
CA ASN A 163 11.63 14.74 14.87
C ASN A 163 13.06 15.33 15.01
N PRO A 164 13.66 15.89 13.94
CA PRO A 164 13.15 15.99 12.57
C PRO A 164 13.34 14.70 11.77
N SER A 165 12.29 14.30 11.06
CA SER A 165 12.34 13.30 9.99
C SER A 165 11.42 13.70 8.83
N PRO A 166 11.66 13.20 7.60
CA PRO A 166 10.69 13.26 6.51
C PRO A 166 9.34 12.61 6.86
N ALA A 167 8.29 12.92 6.11
CA ALA A 167 7.05 12.17 6.17
C ALA A 167 7.22 10.73 5.64
N GLY A 168 6.30 9.84 6.05
CA GLY A 168 6.27 8.43 5.68
C GLY A 168 6.31 8.19 4.17
N PRO A 169 6.88 7.06 3.70
CA PRO A 169 7.13 6.83 2.28
C PRO A 169 5.85 6.85 1.42
N LEU A 170 4.68 6.57 2.01
CA LEU A 170 3.38 6.60 1.35
C LEU A 170 2.45 7.69 1.91
N PHE A 171 2.97 8.75 2.53
CA PHE A 171 2.16 9.88 3.01
C PHE A 171 1.22 10.40 1.90
N GLY A 172 -0.08 10.46 2.20
CA GLY A 172 -1.12 10.83 1.22
C GLY A 172 -1.69 9.68 0.39
N VAL A 173 -1.29 8.41 0.58
CA VAL A 173 -1.89 7.24 -0.10
C VAL A 173 -3.39 7.07 0.20
N GLN A 174 -3.86 7.67 1.30
CA GLN A 174 -5.27 7.74 1.70
C GLN A 174 -6.15 8.29 0.57
N PHE A 175 -5.66 9.24 -0.20
CA PHE A 175 -6.39 9.88 -1.29
C PHE A 175 -6.32 9.11 -2.61
N SER A 176 -6.27 7.79 -2.52
CA SER A 176 -6.31 6.85 -3.63
C SER A 176 -7.35 5.76 -3.35
N GLN A 177 -7.64 4.93 -4.35
CA GLN A 177 -8.61 3.85 -4.24
C GLN A 177 -9.98 4.39 -3.80
N LEU A 178 -10.37 5.53 -4.35
CA LEU A 178 -11.63 6.21 -4.04
C LEU A 178 -12.75 5.71 -4.97
N ARG A 179 -13.99 5.70 -4.47
CA ARG A 179 -15.17 5.24 -5.22
C ARG A 179 -15.56 6.10 -6.42
N CYS A 180 -15.11 7.34 -6.45
CA CYS A 180 -15.25 8.26 -7.59
C CYS A 180 -14.21 8.03 -8.71
N SER A 181 -13.25 7.10 -8.54
CA SER A 181 -12.18 6.90 -9.52
C SER A 181 -12.74 6.44 -10.87
N ASP A 182 -12.20 6.97 -11.96
CA ASP A 182 -12.44 6.49 -13.32
C ASP A 182 -11.61 5.23 -13.66
N VAL A 183 -10.67 4.83 -12.78
CA VAL A 183 -9.95 3.55 -12.82
C VAL A 183 -10.85 2.45 -12.26
N SER A 184 -11.91 2.16 -13.01
CA SER A 184 -12.88 1.11 -12.69
C SER A 184 -12.37 -0.27 -13.13
N ARG A 185 -12.82 -1.32 -12.43
CA ARG A 185 -12.46 -2.70 -12.75
C ARG A 185 -13.70 -3.51 -13.17
N THR A 186 -13.53 -4.41 -14.12
CA THR A 186 -14.53 -5.39 -14.54
C THR A 186 -14.91 -6.25 -13.33
N ASN A 187 -16.18 -6.63 -13.16
CA ASN A 187 -16.76 -7.29 -11.98
C ASN A 187 -16.61 -6.52 -10.63
N HIS A 188 -15.69 -5.57 -10.51
CA HIS A 188 -15.32 -4.83 -9.31
C HIS A 188 -15.35 -3.31 -9.58
N PRO A 189 -16.50 -2.74 -9.99
CA PRO A 189 -16.54 -1.36 -10.44
C PRO A 189 -16.15 -0.41 -9.30
N ALA A 190 -15.41 0.66 -9.62
CA ALA A 190 -14.81 1.55 -8.62
C ALA A 190 -15.83 2.06 -7.60
N ASN A 191 -17.02 2.46 -8.05
CA ASN A 191 -18.08 2.97 -7.19
C ASN A 191 -18.62 1.99 -6.14
N ALA A 192 -18.37 0.68 -6.29
CA ALA A 192 -18.75 -0.36 -5.33
C ALA A 192 -17.53 -0.94 -4.57
N ALA A 193 -16.49 -1.33 -5.31
CA ALA A 193 -15.36 -2.11 -4.80
C ALA A 193 -14.14 -1.27 -4.36
N ASN A 194 -14.07 0.02 -4.69
CA ASN A 194 -13.05 0.89 -4.11
C ASN A 194 -13.50 1.39 -2.71
N LEU A 195 -12.57 2.00 -1.99
CA LEU A 195 -12.73 2.33 -0.57
C LEU A 195 -13.50 3.65 -0.40
N PRO A 196 -14.57 3.68 0.41
CA PRO A 196 -15.43 4.85 0.53
C PRO A 196 -14.74 6.03 1.24
N LEU A 197 -13.79 5.77 2.14
CA LEU A 197 -12.98 6.79 2.83
C LEU A 197 -11.50 6.70 2.45
N GLY A 198 -11.19 6.10 1.29
CA GLY A 198 -9.82 5.84 0.86
C GLY A 198 -9.10 4.78 1.69
N LEU A 199 -7.78 4.69 1.54
CA LEU A 199 -6.95 3.82 2.37
C LEU A 199 -6.86 4.37 3.81
N SER A 200 -7.02 3.48 4.78
CA SER A 200 -7.17 3.83 6.19
C SER A 200 -5.85 3.71 6.96
N GLY A 201 -5.51 4.75 7.73
CA GLY A 201 -4.49 4.65 8.77
C GLY A 201 -5.05 4.15 10.10
N ASP A 202 -6.33 3.78 10.15
CA ASP A 202 -7.03 3.58 11.42
C ASP A 202 -7.08 2.10 11.81
N LEU A 203 -6.88 1.81 13.10
CA LEU A 203 -6.68 0.44 13.59
C LEU A 203 -7.95 -0.43 13.40
N GLY A 204 -7.81 -1.76 13.55
CA GLY A 204 -8.93 -2.68 13.34
C GLY A 204 -9.12 -3.23 11.93
N GLY A 205 -8.17 -3.02 11.01
CA GLY A 205 -8.16 -3.63 9.67
C GLY A 205 -7.06 -4.70 9.52
N LEU A 206 -7.45 -5.97 9.30
CA LEU A 206 -6.51 -7.10 9.16
C LEU A 206 -6.78 -7.94 7.89
N PRO A 207 -5.74 -8.48 7.24
CA PRO A 207 -5.90 -9.22 5.99
C PRO A 207 -6.25 -10.70 6.25
N LEU A 208 -7.07 -11.25 5.36
CA LEU A 208 -7.58 -12.62 5.41
C LEU A 208 -6.86 -13.49 4.39
N TYR A 209 -6.43 -14.67 4.83
CA TYR A 209 -5.68 -15.65 4.05
C TYR A 209 -6.32 -17.03 4.13
N LYS A 210 -6.33 -17.76 3.02
CA LYS A 210 -6.80 -19.14 2.93
C LYS A 210 -5.71 -20.00 2.32
N ASN A 211 -5.20 -20.97 3.08
CA ASN A 211 -4.06 -21.81 2.69
C ASN A 211 -2.84 -21.01 2.18
N GLY A 212 -2.55 -19.86 2.82
CA GLY A 212 -1.45 -18.98 2.43
C GLY A 212 -1.69 -18.08 1.21
N THR A 213 -2.86 -18.14 0.57
CA THR A 213 -3.28 -17.18 -0.48
C THR A 213 -4.06 -16.03 0.17
N ALA A 214 -3.80 -14.77 -0.22
CA ALA A 214 -4.59 -13.63 0.23
C ALA A 214 -5.98 -13.68 -0.40
N VAL A 215 -7.05 -13.57 0.40
CA VAL A 215 -8.45 -13.70 -0.06
C VAL A 215 -9.34 -12.52 0.29
N GLY A 216 -8.87 -11.58 1.11
CA GLY A 216 -9.64 -10.40 1.49
C GLY A 216 -9.12 -9.69 2.74
N GLY A 217 -10.03 -9.02 3.43
CA GLY A 217 -9.75 -8.33 4.69
C GLY A 217 -10.99 -8.22 5.57
N ILE A 218 -10.76 -8.15 6.88
CA ILE A 218 -11.76 -7.77 7.89
C ILE A 218 -11.45 -6.36 8.39
N GLY A 219 -12.49 -5.56 8.62
CA GLY A 219 -12.40 -4.23 9.22
C GLY A 219 -13.45 -4.07 10.32
N VAL A 220 -13.03 -3.48 11.43
CA VAL A 220 -13.84 -3.31 12.64
C VAL A 220 -13.86 -1.84 13.03
N GLU A 221 -15.05 -1.31 13.33
CA GLU A 221 -15.28 0.06 13.76
C GLU A 221 -16.24 0.08 14.96
N GLY A 222 -15.91 0.78 16.03
CA GLY A 222 -16.78 0.96 17.19
C GLY A 222 -16.25 1.85 18.29
N ASP A 223 -15.01 2.34 18.24
CA ASP A 223 -14.55 3.38 19.19
C ASP A 223 -15.12 4.77 18.86
N GLY A 224 -15.63 4.96 17.62
CA GLY A 224 -16.26 6.18 17.16
C GLY A 224 -15.29 7.21 16.57
N PHE A 225 -14.08 6.80 16.19
CA PHE A 225 -13.09 7.61 15.50
C PHE A 225 -12.63 6.96 14.19
N TYR A 226 -12.38 7.77 13.16
CA TYR A 226 -11.68 7.34 11.94
C TYR A 226 -10.32 8.02 11.92
N ALA A 227 -9.33 7.36 12.51
CA ALA A 227 -8.12 8.00 13.00
C ALA A 227 -6.81 7.50 12.35
N ALA A 228 -5.70 7.75 13.05
CA ALA A 228 -4.43 7.09 12.83
C ALA A 228 -3.72 6.86 14.17
N ASP A 229 -2.93 5.79 14.23
CA ASP A 229 -1.96 5.56 15.30
C ASP A 229 -0.81 6.58 15.17
N LEU A 230 -0.82 7.59 16.05
CA LEU A 230 0.19 8.65 16.14
C LEU A 230 1.34 8.34 17.12
N ASP A 231 1.22 7.25 17.89
CA ASP A 231 2.23 6.79 18.86
C ASP A 231 2.39 5.26 18.82
N PRO A 232 2.97 4.71 17.74
CA PRO A 232 3.22 3.28 17.64
C PRO A 232 4.30 2.77 18.62
N SER A 233 4.81 3.63 19.52
CA SER A 233 5.84 3.29 20.50
C SER A 233 5.29 2.86 21.86
N ASP A 234 4.00 3.11 22.12
CA ASP A 234 3.31 2.67 23.35
C ASP A 234 2.92 1.18 23.32
N PHE A 235 2.90 0.57 22.13
CA PHE A 235 2.45 -0.79 21.86
C PHE A 235 0.99 -1.05 22.33
N ASP A 236 0.10 -0.08 22.13
CA ASP A 236 -1.32 -0.19 22.44
C ASP A 236 -1.97 -1.43 21.81
N GLN A 237 -3.04 -1.92 22.42
CA GLN A 237 -3.92 -2.91 21.81
C GLN A 237 -5.33 -2.34 21.72
N SER A 238 -5.62 -1.64 20.63
CA SER A 238 -6.96 -1.11 20.40
C SER A 238 -7.99 -2.25 20.38
N SER A 239 -9.15 -2.02 21.01
CA SER A 239 -10.21 -3.03 21.07
C SER A 239 -10.65 -3.49 19.69
N GLU A 240 -10.65 -2.60 18.70
CA GLU A 240 -10.98 -2.91 17.31
C GLU A 240 -9.96 -3.85 16.66
N GLU A 241 -8.66 -3.65 16.94
CA GLU A 241 -7.59 -4.52 16.46
C GLU A 241 -7.68 -5.91 17.10
N ILE A 242 -7.98 -6.00 18.40
CA ILE A 242 -8.24 -7.28 19.09
C ILE A 242 -9.45 -8.01 18.48
N ILE A 243 -10.56 -7.30 18.26
CA ILE A 243 -11.79 -7.86 17.68
C ILE A 243 -11.54 -8.31 16.23
N ALA A 244 -10.81 -7.54 15.44
CA ALA A 244 -10.40 -7.91 14.08
C ALA A 244 -9.53 -9.18 14.10
N ALA A 245 -8.57 -9.27 15.02
CA ALA A 245 -7.68 -10.42 15.16
C ALA A 245 -8.47 -11.71 15.48
N ALA A 246 -9.49 -11.61 16.34
CA ALA A 246 -10.43 -12.70 16.59
C ALA A 246 -11.20 -13.14 15.34
N GLY A 247 -11.64 -12.19 14.50
CA GLY A 247 -12.25 -12.46 13.19
C GLY A 247 -11.31 -13.10 12.16
N THR A 248 -9.99 -13.09 12.39
CA THR A 248 -9.04 -13.84 11.53
C THR A 248 -8.84 -15.30 11.95
N PHE A 249 -9.61 -15.85 12.91
CA PHE A 249 -9.36 -17.22 13.40
C PHE A 249 -9.60 -18.28 12.31
N GLY A 250 -8.50 -18.93 11.88
CA GLY A 250 -8.47 -19.84 10.73
C GLY A 250 -8.16 -19.16 9.39
N PHE A 251 -8.04 -17.84 9.36
CA PHE A 251 -7.77 -16.99 8.19
C PHE A 251 -6.58 -16.04 8.37
N SER A 252 -5.76 -16.21 9.41
CA SER A 252 -4.66 -15.29 9.73
C SER A 252 -3.54 -15.30 8.69
N ALA A 253 -2.92 -14.13 8.46
CA ALA A 253 -1.79 -14.00 7.55
C ALA A 253 -0.57 -14.85 7.96
N PRO A 254 0.15 -15.49 7.01
CA PRO A 254 1.37 -16.24 7.31
C PRO A 254 2.44 -15.35 7.96
N ARG A 255 2.93 -15.76 9.14
CA ARG A 255 3.81 -14.95 10.00
C ARG A 255 5.09 -14.46 9.33
N ASN A 256 5.59 -15.16 8.31
CA ASN A 256 6.84 -14.84 7.62
C ASN A 256 6.71 -13.70 6.59
N ILE A 257 5.50 -13.32 6.18
CA ILE A 257 5.24 -12.22 5.23
C ILE A 257 4.58 -10.99 5.89
N ARG A 258 4.22 -11.06 7.17
CA ARG A 258 3.64 -9.92 7.92
C ARG A 258 4.60 -8.73 7.98
N GLY A 259 4.05 -7.52 8.12
CA GLY A 259 4.81 -6.26 8.19
C GLY A 259 5.95 -6.27 9.22
N ASP A 260 5.78 -6.96 10.35
CA ASP A 260 6.77 -7.12 11.41
C ASP A 260 7.95 -8.05 11.04
N LYS A 261 8.00 -8.50 9.79
CA LYS A 261 9.11 -9.22 9.12
C LYS A 261 9.63 -8.48 7.88
N ILE A 262 9.20 -7.24 7.65
CA ILE A 262 9.58 -6.39 6.53
C ILE A 262 10.25 -5.12 7.08
N LEU A 263 11.34 -4.71 6.43
CA LEU A 263 12.11 -3.52 6.77
C LEU A 263 12.00 -2.49 5.66
N ILE A 264 11.68 -1.24 6.01
CA ILE A 264 11.81 -0.07 5.14
C ILE A 264 12.87 0.84 5.75
N ASP A 265 13.94 1.15 5.00
CA ASP A 265 15.11 1.91 5.48
C ASP A 265 15.73 1.40 6.80
N GLY A 266 15.63 0.08 7.04
CA GLY A 266 16.11 -0.57 8.26
C GLY A 266 15.14 -0.52 9.45
N ILE A 267 13.96 0.08 9.28
CA ILE A 267 12.89 0.19 10.28
C ILE A 267 11.87 -0.92 10.03
N THR A 268 11.54 -1.70 11.07
CA THR A 268 10.46 -2.69 11.03
C THR A 268 9.10 -1.99 10.96
N ILE A 269 8.22 -2.43 10.07
CA ILE A 269 6.84 -1.95 9.98
C ILE A 269 5.97 -2.74 10.97
N PRO A 270 5.14 -2.11 11.82
CA PRO A 270 4.23 -2.86 12.69
C PRO A 270 3.18 -3.61 11.87
N PHE A 271 2.86 -4.85 12.25
CA PHE A 271 1.71 -5.58 11.67
C PHE A 271 0.48 -5.46 12.55
N SER A 272 0.53 -5.96 13.78
CA SER A 272 -0.58 -5.83 14.72
C SER A 272 -0.05 -6.06 16.13
N ASN A 273 -0.61 -5.37 17.12
CA ASN A 273 -0.29 -5.63 18.52
C ASN A 273 -1.23 -6.68 19.13
N ALA A 274 -2.30 -7.06 18.41
CA ALA A 274 -3.16 -8.19 18.73
C ALA A 274 -2.84 -9.43 17.85
N GLU A 275 -3.16 -10.62 18.37
CA GLU A 275 -3.02 -11.89 17.67
C GLU A 275 -4.33 -12.66 17.69
N SER A 276 -4.51 -13.56 16.71
CA SER A 276 -5.68 -14.43 16.69
C SER A 276 -5.70 -15.33 17.94
N PRO A 277 -6.86 -15.51 18.60
CA PRO A 277 -6.95 -16.33 19.80
C PRO A 277 -6.65 -17.80 19.47
N ALA A 278 -5.97 -18.51 20.38
CA ALA A 278 -5.63 -19.92 20.17
C ALA A 278 -6.86 -20.85 20.04
N ASN A 279 -7.97 -20.47 20.66
CA ASN A 279 -9.28 -21.14 20.57
C ASN A 279 -10.39 -20.09 20.64
N LEU A 280 -11.47 -20.27 19.86
CA LEU A 280 -12.62 -19.36 19.88
C LEU A 280 -13.93 -20.13 19.71
N ASN A 281 -14.77 -20.13 20.75
CA ASN A 281 -16.14 -20.67 20.70
C ASN A 281 -17.09 -19.57 20.19
N SER A 282 -17.16 -19.39 18.88
CA SER A 282 -18.02 -18.37 18.26
C SER A 282 -19.51 -18.68 18.43
N VAL A 283 -20.31 -17.67 18.77
CA VAL A 283 -21.78 -17.69 18.63
C VAL A 283 -22.13 -17.89 17.16
N SER A 284 -23.19 -18.64 16.84
CA SER A 284 -23.64 -18.81 15.45
C SER A 284 -24.10 -17.48 14.82
N TYR A 285 -23.75 -17.25 13.55
CA TYR A 285 -24.07 -16.01 12.82
C TYR A 285 -25.54 -15.59 12.92
N GLY A 286 -26.48 -16.54 12.72
CA GLY A 286 -27.93 -16.30 12.83
C GLY A 286 -28.44 -16.02 14.26
N SER A 287 -27.56 -15.95 15.26
CA SER A 287 -27.86 -15.64 16.66
C SER A 287 -27.16 -14.37 17.15
N LEU A 288 -26.47 -13.64 16.27
CA LEU A 288 -25.83 -12.37 16.62
C LEU A 288 -26.89 -11.27 16.82
N ALA A 289 -26.75 -10.50 17.89
CA ALA A 289 -27.61 -9.34 18.16
C ALA A 289 -27.11 -8.11 17.38
N GLY A 290 -27.87 -7.69 16.37
CA GLY A 290 -27.52 -6.54 15.53
C GLY A 290 -28.35 -6.41 14.27
N THR A 291 -27.84 -5.66 13.30
CA THR A 291 -28.41 -5.47 11.97
C THR A 291 -27.42 -5.99 10.94
N GLU A 292 -27.88 -6.92 10.10
CA GLU A 292 -27.21 -7.26 8.84
C GLU A 292 -27.41 -6.10 7.86
N ILE A 293 -26.33 -5.36 7.58
CA ILE A 293 -26.33 -4.25 6.61
C ILE A 293 -26.13 -4.82 5.20
N GLN A 294 -25.28 -5.84 5.08
CA GLN A 294 -25.13 -6.64 3.87
C GLN A 294 -25.00 -8.12 4.22
N ALA A 295 -25.86 -8.94 3.61
CA ALA A 295 -25.86 -10.38 3.75
C ALA A 295 -24.54 -11.01 3.28
N PRO A 296 -23.99 -12.00 4.01
CA PRO A 296 -22.83 -12.77 3.60
C PRO A 296 -22.99 -13.43 2.22
N THR A 297 -22.05 -13.14 1.33
CA THR A 297 -21.99 -13.61 -0.06
C THR A 297 -20.62 -14.23 -0.37
N PRO A 298 -20.54 -15.16 -1.35
CA PRO A 298 -19.24 -15.63 -1.83
C PRO A 298 -18.55 -14.53 -2.64
N SER A 299 -17.21 -14.55 -2.73
CA SER A 299 -16.48 -13.62 -3.60
C SER A 299 -16.91 -13.79 -5.07
N PRO A 300 -17.14 -12.70 -5.83
CA PRO A 300 -17.28 -12.76 -7.28
C PRO A 300 -15.97 -13.22 -7.96
N PRO A 301 -16.04 -13.65 -9.24
CA PRO A 301 -14.85 -13.91 -10.04
C PRO A 301 -14.02 -12.63 -10.24
N THR A 302 -12.70 -12.78 -10.24
CA THR A 302 -11.73 -11.68 -10.43
C THR A 302 -12.10 -10.73 -11.58
N GLY A 303 -11.80 -9.44 -11.42
CA GLY A 303 -11.93 -8.47 -12.50
C GLY A 303 -10.87 -8.57 -13.59
N PHE A 304 -9.79 -9.28 -13.28
CA PHE A 304 -8.57 -9.27 -14.06
C PHE A 304 -8.46 -10.50 -14.98
N THR A 305 -7.93 -10.29 -16.18
CA THR A 305 -7.64 -11.36 -17.14
C THR A 305 -6.13 -11.57 -17.26
N PRO A 306 -5.63 -12.83 -17.19
CA PRO A 306 -4.21 -13.13 -17.38
C PRO A 306 -3.69 -12.70 -18.75
N THR A 307 -2.51 -12.10 -18.79
CA THR A 307 -1.81 -11.77 -20.04
C THR A 307 -0.29 -11.71 -19.84
N THR A 308 0.45 -11.53 -20.93
CA THR A 308 1.90 -11.42 -20.93
C THR A 308 2.32 -10.19 -21.74
N ILE A 309 3.07 -9.27 -21.13
CA ILE A 309 3.64 -8.09 -21.79
C ILE A 309 5.15 -8.09 -21.58
N GLY A 310 5.93 -7.88 -22.65
CA GLY A 310 7.41 -7.94 -22.58
C GLY A 310 7.97 -9.32 -22.19
N GLY A 311 7.18 -10.38 -22.28
CA GLY A 311 7.54 -11.71 -21.77
C GLY A 311 7.36 -11.89 -20.25
N VAL A 312 6.78 -10.91 -19.56
CA VAL A 312 6.45 -10.96 -18.13
C VAL A 312 4.96 -11.25 -17.95
N ASN A 313 4.65 -12.21 -17.08
CA ASN A 313 3.28 -12.59 -16.78
C ASN A 313 2.62 -11.60 -15.81
N GLY A 314 1.33 -11.39 -16.01
CA GLY A 314 0.52 -10.51 -15.20
C GLY A 314 -0.93 -10.57 -15.63
N THR A 315 -1.63 -9.46 -15.42
CA THR A 315 -3.03 -9.31 -15.73
C THR A 315 -3.35 -7.92 -16.25
N ILE A 316 -4.46 -7.80 -16.97
CA ILE A 316 -5.09 -6.54 -17.36
C ILE A 316 -6.56 -6.54 -16.94
N ASP A 317 -7.15 -5.36 -16.83
CA ASP A 317 -8.61 -5.27 -16.89
C ASP A 317 -9.04 -5.41 -18.36
N PRO A 318 -10.00 -6.30 -18.70
CA PRO A 318 -10.43 -6.49 -20.09
C PRO A 318 -11.13 -5.27 -20.68
N ALA A 319 -11.62 -4.32 -19.87
CA ALA A 319 -12.16 -3.04 -20.35
C ALA A 319 -11.06 -1.99 -20.61
N ILE A 320 -9.88 -2.11 -20.00
CA ILE A 320 -8.75 -1.19 -20.17
C ILE A 320 -7.74 -1.78 -21.17
N THR A 321 -8.12 -1.76 -22.44
CA THR A 321 -7.25 -2.19 -23.55
C THR A 321 -6.13 -1.19 -23.84
N ILE A 322 -5.06 -1.64 -24.51
CA ILE A 322 -3.98 -0.75 -24.96
C ILE A 322 -4.44 0.02 -26.19
N ILE A 323 -4.54 1.35 -26.07
CA ILE A 323 -5.07 2.26 -27.09
C ILE A 323 -4.05 3.35 -27.46
N PRO A 324 -4.12 3.96 -28.67
CA PRO A 324 -3.34 5.15 -28.96
C PRO A 324 -3.96 6.36 -28.26
N SER A 325 -3.18 7.42 -28.05
CA SER A 325 -3.74 8.72 -27.73
C SER A 325 -4.60 9.22 -28.90
N PRO A 326 -5.79 9.78 -28.64
CA PRO A 326 -6.64 10.35 -29.69
C PRO A 326 -6.13 11.72 -30.19
N ASP A 327 -5.19 12.35 -29.47
CA ASP A 327 -4.70 13.69 -29.80
C ASP A 327 -3.56 13.61 -30.85
N PRO A 328 -3.53 14.50 -31.87
CA PRO A 328 -2.51 14.47 -32.92
C PRO A 328 -1.07 14.53 -32.38
N GLY A 329 -0.24 13.58 -32.79
CA GLY A 329 1.16 13.47 -32.34
C GLY A 329 1.35 12.82 -30.97
N GLY A 330 0.28 12.35 -30.31
CA GLY A 330 0.36 11.58 -29.07
C GLY A 330 1.02 10.20 -29.22
N LEU A 331 0.97 9.39 -28.16
CA LEU A 331 1.53 8.04 -28.13
C LEU A 331 0.70 7.06 -28.98
N THR A 332 1.36 6.19 -29.74
CA THR A 332 0.74 5.13 -30.54
C THR A 332 0.70 3.80 -29.79
N VAL A 333 -0.18 2.86 -30.19
CA VAL A 333 -0.29 1.53 -29.54
C VAL A 333 1.07 0.80 -29.41
N PRO A 334 1.95 0.75 -30.43
CA PRO A 334 3.28 0.15 -30.27
C PRO A 334 4.14 0.82 -29.19
N GLU A 335 4.06 2.15 -29.05
CA GLU A 335 4.85 2.90 -28.07
C GLU A 335 4.32 2.73 -26.64
N VAL A 336 3.00 2.74 -26.46
CA VAL A 336 2.37 2.42 -25.17
C VAL A 336 2.72 0.99 -24.76
N THR A 337 2.66 0.04 -25.71
CA THR A 337 3.06 -1.37 -25.49
C THR A 337 4.55 -1.48 -25.15
N GLN A 338 5.42 -0.71 -25.81
CA GLN A 338 6.86 -0.68 -25.54
C GLN A 338 7.13 -0.18 -24.11
N VAL A 339 6.53 0.94 -23.69
CA VAL A 339 6.70 1.53 -22.36
C VAL A 339 6.23 0.56 -21.27
N LEU A 340 5.05 -0.06 -21.45
CA LEU A 340 4.55 -1.11 -20.55
C LEU A 340 5.47 -2.33 -20.49
N ALA A 341 6.01 -2.78 -21.63
CA ALA A 341 6.90 -3.93 -21.71
C ALA A 341 8.28 -3.67 -21.07
N GLN A 342 8.87 -2.49 -21.30
CA GLN A 342 10.14 -2.09 -20.70
C GLN A 342 10.02 -2.04 -19.17
N ALA A 343 8.95 -1.42 -18.65
CA ALA A 343 8.65 -1.38 -17.23
C ALA A 343 8.40 -2.78 -16.65
N ALA A 344 7.60 -3.63 -17.30
CA ALA A 344 7.33 -4.99 -16.84
C ALA A 344 8.61 -5.84 -16.76
N VAL A 345 9.48 -5.76 -17.78
CA VAL A 345 10.80 -6.42 -17.78
C VAL A 345 11.70 -5.88 -16.67
N GLN A 346 11.67 -4.59 -16.39
CA GLN A 346 12.43 -4.03 -15.26
C GLN A 346 11.85 -4.51 -13.91
N ALA A 347 10.54 -4.54 -13.72
CA ALA A 347 9.91 -5.04 -12.49
C ALA A 347 10.36 -6.47 -12.17
N ASN A 348 10.41 -7.34 -13.18
CA ASN A 348 10.88 -8.72 -13.00
C ASN A 348 12.41 -8.87 -12.85
N ARG A 349 13.18 -7.78 -12.96
CA ARG A 349 14.63 -7.70 -12.69
C ARG A 349 14.98 -6.92 -11.43
N THR A 350 14.06 -6.12 -10.91
CA THR A 350 14.20 -5.37 -9.67
C THR A 350 13.82 -6.27 -8.49
N ARG A 351 14.73 -6.48 -7.53
CA ARG A 351 14.46 -7.08 -6.21
C ARG A 351 13.44 -6.22 -5.45
N ALA A 352 12.39 -6.86 -4.96
CA ALA A 352 11.41 -6.26 -4.07
C ALA A 352 12.07 -5.68 -2.80
N ALA A 353 11.60 -4.52 -2.34
CA ALA A 353 11.90 -4.01 -0.99
C ALA A 353 11.01 -4.65 0.06
N ILE A 354 9.70 -4.76 -0.24
CA ILE A 354 8.66 -5.05 0.75
C ILE A 354 8.10 -6.47 0.67
N ARG A 355 8.79 -7.43 0.02
CA ARG A 355 8.32 -8.81 -0.15
C ARG A 355 9.29 -9.83 0.44
N ASN A 356 8.71 -10.87 1.05
CA ASN A 356 9.39 -12.06 1.56
C ASN A 356 8.93 -13.31 0.76
N PRO A 357 9.84 -14.27 0.46
CA PRO A 357 11.25 -14.26 0.79
C PRO A 357 12.03 -13.16 0.03
N ILE A 358 13.08 -12.66 0.68
CA ILE A 358 14.05 -11.75 0.07
C ILE A 358 14.66 -12.44 -1.15
N GLY A 359 14.87 -11.69 -2.24
CA GLY A 359 15.27 -12.26 -3.53
C GLY A 359 14.09 -12.65 -4.42
N THR A 360 12.88 -12.15 -4.11
CA THR A 360 11.76 -12.13 -5.06
C THR A 360 11.76 -10.82 -5.86
N PRO A 361 11.29 -10.80 -7.13
CA PRO A 361 11.21 -9.57 -7.89
C PRO A 361 10.01 -8.72 -7.47
N ALA A 362 10.10 -7.42 -7.71
CA ALA A 362 9.07 -6.45 -7.41
C ALA A 362 7.78 -6.76 -8.17
N ARG A 363 6.64 -6.48 -7.52
CA ARG A 363 5.31 -6.66 -8.12
C ARG A 363 4.54 -5.35 -8.11
N VAL A 364 4.15 -4.88 -9.29
CA VAL A 364 3.63 -3.52 -9.51
C VAL A 364 2.50 -3.50 -10.53
N SER A 365 1.66 -2.48 -10.43
CA SER A 365 0.84 -1.99 -11.54
C SER A 365 1.57 -0.86 -12.26
N ILE A 366 1.48 -0.84 -13.58
CA ILE A 366 2.14 0.11 -14.48
C ILE A 366 1.06 0.74 -15.36
N THR A 367 0.93 2.05 -15.31
CA THR A 367 -0.02 2.83 -16.14
C THR A 367 0.73 3.77 -17.08
N VAL A 368 0.24 3.90 -18.31
CA VAL A 368 0.65 4.94 -19.26
C VAL A 368 -0.53 5.86 -19.54
N VAL A 369 -0.31 7.18 -19.50
CA VAL A 369 -1.31 8.20 -19.85
C VAL A 369 -0.84 9.11 -20.97
N ASP A 370 -1.78 9.66 -21.74
CA ASP A 370 -1.50 10.74 -22.68
C ASP A 370 -1.39 12.11 -21.99
N THR A 371 -1.09 13.16 -22.76
CA THR A 371 -0.94 14.50 -22.19
C THR A 371 -2.19 15.01 -21.48
N ALA A 372 -3.40 14.58 -21.89
CA ALA A 372 -4.66 14.97 -21.28
C ALA A 372 -5.02 14.15 -20.02
N GLY A 373 -4.15 13.21 -19.61
CA GLY A 373 -4.37 12.32 -18.46
C GLY A 373 -5.30 11.15 -18.77
N ARG A 374 -5.60 10.87 -20.05
CA ARG A 374 -6.36 9.68 -20.43
C ARG A 374 -5.46 8.45 -20.33
N ILE A 375 -5.97 7.37 -19.74
CA ILE A 375 -5.26 6.11 -19.60
C ILE A 375 -5.19 5.43 -20.97
N LEU A 376 -3.98 5.12 -21.42
CA LEU A 376 -3.71 4.44 -22.69
C LEU A 376 -3.49 2.93 -22.51
N GLY A 377 -3.24 2.50 -21.28
CA GLY A 377 -3.10 1.10 -20.90
C GLY A 377 -2.60 0.96 -19.47
N ILE A 378 -3.02 -0.11 -18.79
CA ILE A 378 -2.51 -0.52 -17.48
C ILE A 378 -2.12 -1.98 -17.54
N PHE A 379 -0.97 -2.34 -16.98
CA PHE A 379 -0.52 -3.72 -16.79
C PHE A 379 -0.16 -3.98 -15.33
N ARG A 380 -0.70 -5.05 -14.75
CA ARG A 380 -0.45 -5.47 -13.36
C ARG A 380 0.37 -6.75 -13.37
N THR A 381 1.59 -6.78 -12.84
CA THR A 381 2.36 -8.03 -12.73
C THR A 381 1.66 -9.02 -11.80
N THR A 382 1.85 -10.33 -11.98
CA THR A 382 1.26 -11.36 -11.10
C THR A 382 1.53 -11.07 -9.62
N ASP A 383 0.51 -11.18 -8.75
CA ASP A 383 0.62 -10.88 -7.31
C ASP A 383 1.05 -9.44 -6.94
N ALA A 384 0.93 -8.47 -7.85
CA ALA A 384 1.04 -7.06 -7.49
C ALA A 384 -0.13 -6.65 -6.56
N PRO A 385 0.13 -5.91 -5.47
CA PRO A 385 -0.92 -5.50 -4.55
C PRO A 385 -1.90 -4.54 -5.23
N LEU A 386 -3.18 -4.68 -4.89
CA LEU A 386 -4.26 -3.99 -5.59
C LEU A 386 -4.23 -2.47 -5.37
N PHE A 387 -3.72 -1.98 -4.23
CA PHE A 387 -3.58 -0.53 -4.00
C PHE A 387 -2.81 0.15 -5.14
N GLY A 388 -1.85 -0.56 -5.76
CA GLY A 388 -1.04 -0.06 -6.86
C GLY A 388 -1.81 0.24 -8.14
N PHE A 389 -3.00 -0.35 -8.35
CA PHE A 389 -3.73 -0.22 -9.62
C PHE A 389 -4.17 1.22 -9.88
N ASP A 390 -5.00 1.79 -9.00
CA ASP A 390 -5.45 3.20 -9.06
C ASP A 390 -4.28 4.19 -8.82
N VAL A 391 -3.38 3.86 -7.88
CA VAL A 391 -2.22 4.70 -7.55
C VAL A 391 -1.25 4.84 -8.74
N SER A 392 -1.02 3.79 -9.52
CA SER A 392 -0.15 3.89 -10.71
C SER A 392 -0.71 4.88 -11.75
N ALA A 393 -2.03 4.94 -11.89
CA ALA A 393 -2.71 5.92 -12.73
C ALA A 393 -2.66 7.34 -12.15
N GLN A 394 -2.85 7.50 -10.83
CA GLN A 394 -2.65 8.80 -10.16
C GLN A 394 -1.22 9.32 -10.34
N LYS A 395 -0.21 8.47 -10.17
CA LYS A 395 1.20 8.83 -10.34
C LYS A 395 1.53 9.22 -11.79
N ALA A 396 0.99 8.48 -12.76
CA ALA A 396 1.13 8.83 -14.17
C ALA A 396 0.50 10.22 -14.45
N ARG A 397 -0.70 10.45 -13.91
CA ARG A 397 -1.42 11.73 -14.02
C ARG A 397 -0.69 12.89 -13.34
N SER A 398 -0.11 12.70 -12.16
CA SER A 398 0.74 13.69 -11.47
C SER A 398 1.92 14.14 -12.34
N ALA A 399 2.82 13.23 -12.71
CA ALA A 399 4.00 13.56 -13.52
C ALA A 399 3.64 14.19 -14.88
N ASN A 400 2.59 13.69 -15.54
CA ASN A 400 2.04 14.31 -16.74
C ASN A 400 1.57 15.75 -16.45
N PHE A 401 0.66 15.92 -15.49
CA PHE A 401 -0.03 17.17 -15.23
C PHE A 401 0.93 18.31 -14.91
N PHE A 402 1.85 18.12 -13.96
CA PHE A 402 2.81 19.18 -13.59
C PHE A 402 3.78 19.54 -14.72
N THR A 403 3.99 18.64 -15.68
CA THR A 403 4.82 18.84 -16.88
C THR A 403 4.06 19.55 -18.03
N ARG A 404 2.75 19.78 -17.91
CA ARG A 404 1.96 20.46 -18.96
C ARG A 404 2.28 21.96 -19.08
N THR A 405 2.03 22.50 -20.26
CA THR A 405 2.16 23.93 -20.58
C THR A 405 1.04 24.80 -19.97
N ASP A 406 -0.09 24.21 -19.59
CA ASP A 406 -1.28 24.88 -19.06
C ASP A 406 -1.62 24.49 -17.62
N ALA A 407 -0.70 23.81 -16.90
CA ALA A 407 -0.93 23.32 -15.54
C ALA A 407 -1.25 24.44 -14.54
N ALA A 408 -0.52 25.56 -14.61
CA ALA A 408 -0.81 26.77 -13.83
C ALA A 408 -2.25 27.27 -14.04
N ALA A 409 -2.73 27.30 -15.30
CA ALA A 409 -4.07 27.75 -15.64
C ALA A 409 -5.14 26.77 -15.11
N ARG A 410 -4.93 25.46 -15.30
CA ARG A 410 -5.85 24.41 -14.83
C ARG A 410 -6.02 24.42 -13.31
N LEU A 411 -4.91 24.53 -12.56
CA LEU A 411 -4.96 24.67 -11.10
C LEU A 411 -5.70 25.95 -10.70
N THR A 412 -5.39 27.08 -11.32
CA THR A 412 -6.05 28.37 -11.01
C THR A 412 -7.56 28.31 -11.28
N SER A 413 -7.99 27.76 -12.41
CA SER A 413 -9.41 27.58 -12.75
C SER A 413 -10.15 26.61 -11.81
N ALA A 414 -9.44 25.66 -11.20
CA ALA A 414 -9.97 24.75 -10.18
C ALA A 414 -9.94 25.33 -8.74
N GLY A 415 -9.55 26.61 -8.57
CA GLY A 415 -9.46 27.27 -7.26
C GLY A 415 -8.10 27.14 -6.57
N MET A 416 -7.14 26.42 -7.16
CA MET A 416 -5.82 26.11 -6.58
C MET A 416 -4.75 27.17 -6.85
N GLY A 417 -5.14 28.41 -7.16
CA GLY A 417 -4.23 29.50 -7.53
C GLY A 417 -3.21 29.89 -6.45
N ALA A 418 -3.50 29.58 -5.17
CA ALA A 418 -2.54 29.76 -4.08
C ALA A 418 -1.29 28.87 -4.24
N TYR A 419 -1.46 27.60 -4.63
CA TYR A 419 -0.35 26.69 -4.89
C TYR A 419 0.45 27.07 -6.15
N VAL A 420 -0.24 27.57 -7.18
CA VAL A 420 0.41 28.12 -8.39
C VAL A 420 1.30 29.32 -8.01
N THR A 421 0.80 30.21 -7.16
CA THR A 421 1.55 31.38 -6.67
C THR A 421 2.74 30.95 -5.80
N ALA A 422 2.55 29.97 -4.90
CA ALA A 422 3.61 29.44 -4.05
C ALA A 422 4.75 28.82 -4.88
N LEU A 423 4.44 28.04 -5.92
CA LEU A 423 5.42 27.48 -6.85
C LEU A 423 6.10 28.55 -7.71
N ALA A 424 5.36 29.55 -8.20
CA ALA A 424 5.92 30.64 -9.00
C ALA A 424 6.95 31.46 -8.20
N ASN A 425 6.72 31.68 -6.91
CA ASN A 425 7.68 32.34 -6.00
C ASN A 425 8.99 31.53 -5.82
N GLU A 426 8.95 30.22 -6.00
CA GLU A 426 10.12 29.32 -6.00
C GLU A 426 10.72 29.15 -7.41
N GLY A 427 10.28 29.94 -8.41
CA GLY A 427 10.74 29.88 -9.80
C GLY A 427 10.09 28.78 -10.66
N LEU A 428 9.06 28.10 -10.15
CA LEU A 428 8.37 26.99 -10.82
C LEU A 428 7.04 27.44 -11.42
N THR A 429 7.06 27.86 -12.69
CA THR A 429 5.93 28.54 -13.36
C THR A 429 4.84 27.62 -13.92
N LEU A 430 4.96 26.29 -13.79
CA LEU A 430 3.99 25.28 -14.27
C LEU A 430 3.48 25.52 -15.71
N ASN A 431 4.42 25.85 -16.61
CA ASN A 431 4.20 26.20 -18.01
C ASN A 431 4.97 25.30 -18.99
N GLY A 432 5.26 24.05 -18.60
CA GLY A 432 6.00 23.08 -19.43
C GLY A 432 7.51 23.29 -19.52
N SER A 433 8.05 24.33 -18.87
CA SER A 433 9.51 24.56 -18.75
C SER A 433 10.24 23.57 -17.82
N THR A 434 9.49 22.71 -17.12
CA THR A 434 10.04 21.71 -16.19
C THR A 434 9.27 20.39 -16.33
N ALA A 435 10.02 19.29 -16.39
CA ALA A 435 9.53 17.92 -16.42
C ALA A 435 9.59 17.34 -15.01
N PHE A 436 8.44 17.19 -14.36
CA PHE A 436 8.32 16.76 -12.97
C PHE A 436 8.05 15.26 -12.87
N SER A 437 8.79 14.58 -12.01
CA SER A 437 8.44 13.25 -11.50
C SER A 437 7.61 13.37 -10.21
N ASP A 438 6.92 12.30 -9.81
CA ASP A 438 6.22 12.30 -8.51
C ASP A 438 7.18 12.36 -7.32
N ARG A 439 8.46 11.98 -7.46
CA ARG A 439 9.44 12.23 -6.39
C ARG A 439 9.65 13.73 -6.19
N ALA A 440 9.66 14.53 -7.25
CA ALA A 440 9.78 15.99 -7.14
C ALA A 440 8.51 16.62 -6.55
N ILE A 441 7.34 16.17 -7.01
CA ILE A 441 6.04 16.62 -6.50
C ILE A 441 5.92 16.27 -5.01
N GLY A 442 6.22 15.03 -4.63
CA GLY A 442 6.25 14.57 -3.25
C GLY A 442 7.24 15.35 -2.37
N PHE A 443 8.45 15.60 -2.86
CA PHE A 443 9.44 16.42 -2.14
C PHE A 443 8.92 17.84 -1.84
N MET A 444 8.12 18.42 -2.74
CA MET A 444 7.45 19.72 -2.55
C MET A 444 6.15 19.64 -1.71
N SER A 445 5.59 18.45 -1.49
CA SER A 445 4.39 18.21 -0.67
C SER A 445 4.71 17.84 0.78
N GLN A 446 5.98 17.79 1.17
CA GLN A 446 6.40 17.40 2.52
C GLN A 446 5.98 18.45 3.57
N PRO A 447 5.44 18.04 4.74
CA PRO A 447 5.08 18.95 5.83
C PRO A 447 6.29 19.65 6.46
N ILE A 448 7.48 19.07 6.31
CA ILE A 448 8.77 19.64 6.71
C ILE A 448 9.66 19.72 5.48
N TYR A 449 10.08 20.94 5.13
CA TYR A 449 10.86 21.21 3.93
C TYR A 449 12.13 22.03 4.24
N PRO A 450 13.31 21.64 3.71
CA PRO A 450 13.54 20.37 3.01
C PRO A 450 13.44 19.18 3.99
N PRO A 451 13.12 17.97 3.51
CA PRO A 451 13.00 16.79 4.37
C PRO A 451 14.28 16.54 5.19
N GLY A 452 14.14 16.38 6.50
CA GLY A 452 15.25 16.19 7.43
C GLY A 452 15.98 17.47 7.91
N ALA A 453 15.50 18.68 7.58
CA ALA A 453 16.06 19.92 8.14
C ALA A 453 15.82 20.05 9.66
N SER A 454 16.75 20.67 10.39
CA SER A 454 16.75 20.71 11.87
C SER A 454 16.46 22.07 12.52
N SER A 455 16.21 23.14 11.76
CA SER A 455 15.87 24.46 12.31
C SER A 455 15.07 25.32 11.33
N SER A 456 14.14 26.13 11.85
CA SER A 456 13.24 27.02 11.09
C SER A 456 12.35 26.28 10.07
N PHE A 457 11.58 25.30 10.56
CA PHE A 457 10.66 24.50 9.75
C PHE A 457 9.70 25.37 8.92
N VAL A 458 9.70 25.12 7.61
CA VAL A 458 8.68 25.58 6.68
C VAL A 458 8.17 24.38 5.91
N PHE A 459 6.88 24.37 5.58
CA PHE A 459 6.25 23.31 4.80
C PHE A 459 6.57 23.46 3.31
N GLY A 460 6.58 22.37 2.55
CA GLY A 460 6.81 22.41 1.11
C GLY A 460 5.70 23.21 0.39
N PRO A 461 5.97 23.81 -0.79
CA PRO A 461 5.02 24.70 -1.46
C PRO A 461 3.71 24.05 -1.92
N LEU A 462 3.60 22.71 -1.85
CA LEU A 462 2.37 21.95 -2.11
C LEU A 462 1.68 21.39 -0.85
N SER A 463 2.29 21.56 0.33
CA SER A 463 1.83 21.03 1.62
C SER A 463 0.92 22.01 2.37
N LYS A 464 0.22 21.53 3.39
CA LYS A 464 -0.21 22.35 4.54
C LYS A 464 0.95 22.56 5.55
N PRO A 465 0.92 23.62 6.38
CA PRO A 465 1.81 23.76 7.54
C PRO A 465 1.51 22.71 8.62
N LEU A 466 2.50 22.37 9.45
CA LEU A 466 2.31 21.58 10.67
C LEU A 466 1.19 22.18 11.55
N GLY A 467 0.39 21.32 12.17
CA GLY A 467 -0.82 21.70 12.92
C GLY A 467 -2.08 21.90 12.07
N GLN A 468 -1.94 22.17 10.77
CA GLN A 468 -3.02 21.99 9.79
C GLN A 468 -2.88 20.67 9.04
N TRP A 469 -1.65 20.31 8.68
CA TRP A 469 -1.33 19.04 8.04
C TRP A 469 -1.82 17.88 8.89
N SER A 470 -2.46 16.93 8.23
CA SER A 470 -2.76 15.61 8.77
C SER A 470 -2.80 14.59 7.64
N ILE A 471 -2.96 13.31 8.00
CA ILE A 471 -3.25 12.26 7.03
C ILE A 471 -4.54 12.48 6.22
N PHE A 472 -5.40 13.40 6.68
CA PHE A 472 -6.65 13.82 6.03
C PHE A 472 -6.62 15.27 5.51
N ASN A 473 -5.47 15.93 5.51
CA ASN A 473 -5.28 17.30 5.03
C ASN A 473 -3.84 17.55 4.55
N THR A 474 -3.39 16.85 3.52
CA THR A 474 -1.96 16.85 3.12
C THR A 474 -1.51 18.12 2.38
N GLY A 475 -2.42 18.84 1.72
CA GLY A 475 -2.10 20.01 0.90
C GLY A 475 -2.85 19.99 -0.43
N LEU A 476 -2.18 20.35 -1.53
CA LEU A 476 -2.76 20.37 -2.88
C LEU A 476 -3.38 19.01 -3.27
N GLN A 477 -2.82 17.91 -2.78
CA GLN A 477 -3.36 16.57 -3.04
C GLN A 477 -4.80 16.40 -2.54
N PHE A 478 -5.06 16.83 -1.29
CA PHE A 478 -6.41 16.84 -0.72
C PHE A 478 -7.27 17.93 -1.36
N ASP A 479 -6.76 19.17 -1.44
CA ASP A 479 -7.53 20.31 -1.92
C ASP A 479 -8.02 20.13 -3.37
N ALA A 480 -7.28 19.39 -4.20
CA ALA A 480 -7.68 19.07 -5.57
C ALA A 480 -8.88 18.09 -5.66
N LEU A 481 -9.29 17.44 -4.56
CA LEU A 481 -10.43 16.53 -4.56
C LEU A 481 -11.77 17.27 -4.54
N ASN A 482 -12.71 16.77 -5.32
CA ASN A 482 -14.12 17.15 -5.26
C ASN A 482 -14.81 16.31 -4.18
N ILE A 483 -14.78 16.76 -2.93
CA ILE A 483 -15.31 16.02 -1.76
C ILE A 483 -16.78 15.57 -1.93
N PRO A 484 -17.72 16.39 -2.47
CA PRO A 484 -19.05 15.90 -2.84
C PRO A 484 -19.06 14.67 -3.76
N ASN A 485 -18.14 14.60 -4.72
CA ASN A 485 -17.98 13.45 -5.61
C ASN A 485 -17.37 12.24 -4.90
N VAL A 486 -16.39 12.45 -4.01
CA VAL A 486 -15.82 11.39 -3.15
C VAL A 486 -16.92 10.74 -2.30
N LEU A 487 -17.70 11.54 -1.58
CA LEU A 487 -18.75 11.06 -0.67
C LEU A 487 -19.94 10.43 -1.40
N SER A 488 -20.26 10.87 -2.62
CA SER A 488 -21.35 10.32 -3.42
C SER A 488 -20.94 9.17 -4.37
N ALA A 489 -19.66 8.77 -4.37
CA ALA A 489 -19.10 7.83 -5.34
C ALA A 489 -19.29 8.25 -6.82
N THR A 490 -19.39 9.56 -7.08
CA THR A 490 -19.60 10.13 -8.42
C THR A 490 -18.26 10.46 -9.07
N SER A 491 -17.98 9.97 -10.27
CA SER A 491 -16.76 10.30 -11.00
C SER A 491 -16.85 11.68 -11.69
N PRO A 492 -15.76 12.47 -11.80
CA PRO A 492 -14.39 12.25 -11.33
C PRO A 492 -14.16 12.61 -9.85
N CYS A 493 -13.09 12.09 -9.24
CA CYS A 493 -12.66 12.47 -7.89
C CYS A 493 -12.08 13.88 -7.77
N SER A 494 -11.58 14.48 -8.86
CA SER A 494 -10.99 15.82 -8.87
C SER A 494 -11.75 16.79 -9.77
N SER A 495 -11.76 18.06 -9.39
CA SER A 495 -12.17 19.18 -10.27
C SER A 495 -11.09 19.57 -11.29
N VAL A 496 -9.84 19.09 -11.12
CA VAL A 496 -8.70 19.47 -11.95
C VAL A 496 -8.64 18.57 -13.20
N ALA A 497 -8.94 19.16 -14.36
CA ALA A 497 -8.96 18.44 -15.64
C ALA A 497 -7.57 17.88 -16.01
N GLY A 498 -7.44 16.55 -16.00
CA GLY A 498 -6.19 15.80 -16.19
C GLY A 498 -5.75 14.98 -14.97
N LEU A 499 -6.44 15.14 -13.84
CA LEU A 499 -6.23 14.43 -12.57
C LEU A 499 -7.52 13.70 -12.15
N GLN A 500 -8.19 12.98 -13.05
CA GLN A 500 -9.58 12.51 -12.87
C GLN A 500 -9.81 11.69 -11.59
N ASN A 501 -8.87 10.83 -11.20
CA ASN A 501 -8.90 10.06 -9.95
C ASN A 501 -8.11 10.71 -8.81
N GLY A 502 -7.66 11.96 -8.95
CA GLY A 502 -6.76 12.65 -8.03
C GLY A 502 -5.32 12.67 -8.51
N LEU A 503 -4.39 12.93 -7.58
CA LEU A 503 -2.95 13.02 -7.81
C LEU A 503 -2.20 12.31 -6.69
N GLN A 504 -1.00 11.82 -6.97
CA GLN A 504 -0.12 11.24 -5.97
C GLN A 504 1.11 12.11 -5.68
N ILE A 505 1.61 12.00 -4.44
CA ILE A 505 2.72 12.79 -3.87
C ILE A 505 3.88 11.91 -3.35
N PHE A 506 4.09 10.72 -3.92
CA PHE A 506 5.25 9.88 -3.60
C PHE A 506 5.80 9.16 -4.85
N PRO A 507 7.09 8.76 -4.86
CA PRO A 507 7.84 8.39 -6.07
C PRO A 507 7.23 7.23 -6.87
N GLY A 508 7.63 7.10 -8.14
CA GLY A 508 7.15 6.05 -9.05
C GLY A 508 6.60 6.52 -10.40
N SER A 509 6.92 7.72 -10.88
CA SER A 509 6.49 8.18 -12.21
C SER A 509 7.46 9.17 -12.85
N VAL A 510 7.44 9.19 -14.17
CA VAL A 510 8.18 10.15 -14.99
C VAL A 510 7.37 10.55 -16.24
N PRO A 511 7.49 11.81 -16.71
CA PRO A 511 6.85 12.27 -17.93
C PRO A 511 7.61 11.74 -19.16
N LEU A 512 6.85 11.42 -20.21
CA LEU A 512 7.32 10.85 -21.46
C LEU A 512 7.47 11.96 -22.52
N PHE A 513 8.60 11.97 -23.22
CA PHE A 513 8.96 12.96 -24.23
C PHE A 513 9.40 12.27 -25.53
N ARG A 514 8.82 12.64 -26.66
CA ARG A 514 9.29 12.21 -27.99
C ARG A 514 9.96 13.38 -28.69
N ALA A 515 11.24 13.25 -29.04
CA ALA A 515 12.04 14.30 -29.69
C ALA A 515 11.98 15.68 -28.97
N GLY A 516 11.93 15.67 -27.63
CA GLY A 516 11.83 16.88 -26.81
C GLY A 516 10.42 17.45 -26.63
N VAL A 517 9.39 16.86 -27.26
CA VAL A 517 7.97 17.21 -27.05
C VAL A 517 7.36 16.29 -25.99
N HIS A 518 6.67 16.87 -25.00
CA HIS A 518 5.94 16.10 -23.98
C HIS A 518 4.72 15.38 -24.61
N VAL A 519 4.62 14.07 -24.40
CA VAL A 519 3.59 13.20 -25.04
C VAL A 519 2.73 12.40 -24.06
N GLY A 520 3.04 12.42 -22.76
CA GLY A 520 2.31 11.69 -21.73
C GLY A 520 3.17 11.40 -20.50
N ALA A 521 2.82 10.37 -19.74
CA ALA A 521 3.64 9.90 -18.61
C ALA A 521 3.48 8.40 -18.35
N ILE A 522 4.45 7.81 -17.65
CA ILE A 522 4.35 6.49 -17.02
C ILE A 522 4.28 6.65 -15.50
N GLY A 523 3.43 5.86 -14.85
CA GLY A 523 3.36 5.72 -13.40
C GLY A 523 3.34 4.25 -12.98
N VAL A 524 3.97 3.94 -11.86
CA VAL A 524 4.24 2.60 -11.35
C VAL A 524 3.96 2.57 -9.86
N SER A 525 3.25 1.55 -9.38
CA SER A 525 2.99 1.38 -7.96
C SER A 525 2.80 -0.07 -7.56
N GLY A 526 3.44 -0.51 -6.48
CA GLY A 526 3.14 -1.76 -5.80
C GLY A 526 4.26 -2.33 -4.93
N ASP A 527 5.49 -1.81 -5.04
CA ASP A 527 6.61 -2.21 -4.18
C ASP A 527 7.16 -0.99 -3.41
N GLY A 528 8.43 -1.02 -3.00
CA GLY A 528 9.09 0.17 -2.42
C GLY A 528 9.17 1.33 -3.41
N VAL A 529 9.16 2.57 -2.91
CA VAL A 529 9.10 3.77 -3.77
C VAL A 529 10.33 3.95 -4.69
N ASP A 530 11.48 3.41 -4.30
CA ASP A 530 12.68 3.37 -5.15
C ASP A 530 12.59 2.26 -6.22
N GLN A 531 11.91 1.14 -5.93
CA GLN A 531 11.57 0.10 -6.90
C GLN A 531 10.61 0.66 -7.96
N ASP A 532 9.56 1.36 -7.54
CA ASP A 532 8.63 2.03 -8.45
C ASP A 532 9.36 3.04 -9.36
N ASP A 533 10.29 3.83 -8.81
CA ASP A 533 11.08 4.82 -9.57
C ASP A 533 12.01 4.20 -10.62
N ILE A 534 12.77 3.15 -10.29
CA ILE A 534 13.64 2.48 -11.28
C ILE A 534 12.80 1.81 -12.37
N ILE A 535 11.65 1.25 -12.02
CA ILE A 535 10.73 0.64 -13.00
C ILE A 535 10.13 1.71 -13.92
N ALA A 536 9.69 2.86 -13.38
CA ALA A 536 9.17 3.97 -14.16
C ALA A 536 10.23 4.59 -15.09
N ALA A 537 11.46 4.79 -14.58
CA ALA A 537 12.57 5.35 -15.35
C ALA A 537 13.03 4.42 -16.48
N MET A 538 13.11 3.10 -16.25
CA MET A 538 13.47 2.15 -17.30
C MET A 538 12.31 1.91 -18.28
N GLY A 539 11.07 2.06 -17.82
CA GLY A 539 9.87 2.09 -18.67
C GLY A 539 9.82 3.27 -19.64
N SER A 540 10.45 4.40 -19.32
CA SER A 540 10.53 5.57 -20.20
C SER A 540 11.70 5.53 -21.20
N ALA A 541 12.40 4.41 -21.36
CA ALA A 541 13.59 4.32 -22.21
C ALA A 541 13.26 4.53 -23.71
N GLY A 542 13.83 5.58 -24.32
CA GLY A 542 13.46 6.11 -25.64
C GLY A 542 12.42 7.24 -25.62
N PHE A 543 11.89 7.57 -24.44
CA PHE A 543 10.92 8.63 -24.17
C PHE A 543 11.36 9.54 -23.00
N GLU A 544 12.66 9.60 -22.71
CA GLU A 544 13.16 10.29 -21.53
C GLU A 544 13.03 11.81 -21.64
N ALA A 545 12.61 12.46 -20.55
CA ALA A 545 12.62 13.93 -20.48
C ALA A 545 14.04 14.49 -20.74
N PRO A 546 14.19 15.56 -21.55
CA PRO A 546 15.48 16.22 -21.75
C PRO A 546 16.11 16.66 -20.43
N ALA A 547 17.41 16.41 -20.24
CA ALA A 547 18.08 16.59 -18.96
C ALA A 547 17.95 18.02 -18.38
N GLY A 548 17.99 19.06 -19.22
CA GLY A 548 17.80 20.46 -18.80
C GLY A 548 16.35 20.87 -18.47
N LEU A 549 15.38 20.00 -18.72
CA LEU A 549 13.97 20.19 -18.33
C LEU A 549 13.63 19.45 -17.03
N ARG A 550 14.32 18.35 -16.69
CA ARG A 550 14.00 17.54 -15.50
C ARG A 550 13.98 18.38 -14.22
N SER A 551 13.10 18.03 -13.28
CA SER A 551 12.97 18.73 -11.99
C SER A 551 14.29 18.86 -11.24
N ASP A 552 15.20 17.89 -11.37
CA ASP A 552 16.54 17.96 -10.75
C ASP A 552 17.49 18.98 -11.39
N SER A 553 17.07 19.69 -12.44
CA SER A 553 17.71 20.92 -12.91
C SER A 553 17.07 22.20 -12.34
N ARG A 554 16.26 22.07 -11.27
CA ARG A 554 15.61 23.17 -10.54
C ARG A 554 15.93 23.11 -9.04
N THR A 555 15.75 24.23 -8.36
CA THR A 555 15.94 24.38 -6.91
C THR A 555 14.76 25.09 -6.27
N VAL A 556 14.32 24.63 -5.11
CA VAL A 556 13.28 25.25 -4.27
C VAL A 556 13.91 25.54 -2.91
N ARG A 557 13.87 26.82 -2.47
CA ARG A 557 14.59 27.34 -1.29
C ARG A 557 16.07 26.93 -1.20
N GLY A 558 16.77 26.97 -2.35
CA GLY A 558 18.19 26.61 -2.46
C GLY A 558 18.49 25.10 -2.48
N VAL A 559 17.48 24.24 -2.38
CA VAL A 559 17.64 22.78 -2.41
C VAL A 559 17.25 22.25 -3.78
N ARG A 560 18.13 21.45 -4.40
CA ARG A 560 17.88 20.78 -5.68
C ARG A 560 16.72 19.80 -5.53
N LEU A 561 15.71 19.89 -6.40
CA LEU A 561 14.64 18.90 -6.41
C LEU A 561 15.18 17.54 -6.85
N PRO A 562 14.61 16.42 -6.38
CA PRO A 562 14.91 15.11 -6.95
C PRO A 562 14.25 14.93 -8.34
N TYR A 563 14.67 13.89 -9.07
CA TYR A 563 13.93 13.38 -10.24
C TYR A 563 13.58 11.90 -10.02
N VAL A 564 14.56 11.00 -10.00
CA VAL A 564 14.37 9.60 -9.59
C VAL A 564 15.49 9.14 -8.67
N VAL A 565 15.21 8.16 -7.80
CA VAL A 565 16.22 7.46 -6.97
C VAL A 565 16.09 5.96 -7.22
N PHE A 566 17.22 5.28 -7.38
CA PHE A 566 17.28 3.86 -7.66
C PHE A 566 17.80 3.09 -6.45
N PRO A 567 17.31 1.86 -6.19
CA PRO A 567 17.85 1.01 -5.13
C PRO A 567 19.34 0.75 -5.38
N ARG A 568 20.16 0.79 -4.33
CA ARG A 568 21.63 0.64 -4.44
C ARG A 568 22.06 -0.67 -5.12
N ASN A 569 21.30 -1.75 -4.91
CA ASN A 569 21.56 -3.08 -5.43
C ASN A 569 20.25 -3.69 -5.99
N PRO A 570 19.77 -3.23 -7.16
CA PRO A 570 18.42 -3.56 -7.62
C PRO A 570 18.30 -4.99 -8.15
N ASN A 571 19.41 -5.65 -8.51
CA ASN A 571 19.40 -6.98 -9.15
C ASN A 571 19.96 -8.10 -8.25
N LEU A 572 20.02 -7.90 -6.93
CA LEU A 572 20.41 -8.97 -6.00
C LEU A 572 19.20 -9.86 -5.72
N PHE A 573 19.25 -11.08 -6.25
CA PHE A 573 18.29 -12.15 -6.03
C PHE A 573 18.93 -13.24 -5.16
#